data_AF-A0A847N689-F1
#
_entry.id   AF-A0A847N689-F1
#
_cell.length_a   1.000
_cell.length_b   1.000
_cell.length_c   1.000
_cell.angle_alpha   90.00
_cell.angle_beta   90.00
_cell.angle_gamma   90.00
#
_symmetry.space_group_name_H-M   'P 1'
#
loop_
_entity.id
_entity.type
_entity.pdbx_description
1 polymer ?
#
loop_
_entity_poly.entity_id
_entity_poly.type
_entity_poly.pdbx_seq_one_letter_code
_entity_poly.pdbx_strand_id
1 'polypeptide(L)'
;MKLAIIGATGFVGSHIYQEALERGHEIVAISRKTKMKPEKNVVSYQQTIFEPEKLTELIKDVDVIISAYNPGWYHVDPHNRYLQGYDILIEVSKKLNKRLLIVGGATSLDLEDGTKVVEGFFPGPWKEALSGTFALYEKIKDDKSFDWTYVSPAAELINTS
;
A
#
# COMPACT_ATOMS: atom_id res chain seq x y z
N MET A 1 -6.51 -16.22 8.38
CA MET A 1 -7.20 -15.32 7.43
C MET A 1 -6.55 -15.46 6.07
N LYS A 2 -7.30 -15.14 5.01
CA LYS A 2 -6.83 -15.04 3.64
C LYS A 2 -6.58 -13.57 3.29
N LEU A 3 -5.36 -13.24 2.89
CA LEU A 3 -4.90 -11.87 2.70
C LEU A 3 -4.51 -11.62 1.25
N ALA A 4 -4.96 -10.52 0.65
CA ALA A 4 -4.34 -9.99 -0.56
C ALA A 4 -3.23 -9.02 -0.17
N ILE A 5 -2.00 -9.26 -0.64
CA ILE A 5 -0.86 -8.36 -0.40
C ILE A 5 -0.44 -7.74 -1.73
N ILE A 6 -0.79 -6.46 -1.92
CA ILE A 6 -0.44 -5.68 -3.11
C ILE A 6 0.95 -5.08 -2.93
N GLY A 7 1.84 -5.29 -3.89
CA GLY A 7 3.24 -4.88 -3.77
C GLY A 7 4.08 -5.84 -2.93
N ALA A 8 3.72 -7.13 -2.87
CA ALA A 8 4.33 -8.15 -2.01
C ALA A 8 5.86 -8.33 -2.19
N THR A 9 6.43 -7.90 -3.31
CA THR A 9 7.89 -7.95 -3.57
C THR A 9 8.60 -6.61 -3.39
N GLY A 10 7.88 -5.57 -2.94
CA GLY A 10 8.42 -4.24 -2.67
C GLY A 10 9.06 -4.13 -1.30
N PHE A 11 9.71 -3.00 -1.01
CA PHE A 11 10.47 -2.79 0.22
C PHE A 11 9.67 -3.07 1.50
N VAL A 12 8.50 -2.45 1.68
CA VAL A 12 7.62 -2.73 2.84
C VAL A 12 6.82 -4.02 2.62
N GLY A 13 6.31 -4.24 1.40
CA GLY A 13 5.45 -5.37 1.10
C GLY A 13 6.10 -6.74 1.32
N SER A 14 7.43 -6.87 1.13
CA SER A 14 8.13 -8.13 1.41
C SER A 14 8.16 -8.47 2.89
N HIS A 15 8.27 -7.46 3.77
CA HIS A 15 8.25 -7.67 5.23
C HIS A 15 6.83 -8.02 5.69
N ILE A 16 5.80 -7.35 5.16
CA ILE A 16 4.39 -7.71 5.42
C ILE A 16 4.12 -9.15 4.97
N TYR A 17 4.64 -9.53 3.79
CA TYR A 17 4.51 -10.89 3.29
C TYR A 17 5.16 -11.93 4.22
N GLN A 18 6.39 -11.69 4.68
CA GLN A 18 7.07 -12.61 5.60
C GLN A 18 6.32 -12.74 6.93
N GLU A 19 5.90 -11.62 7.52
CA GLU A 19 5.13 -11.63 8.78
C GLU A 19 3.82 -12.42 8.61
N ALA A 20 3.09 -12.20 7.52
CA ALA A 20 1.86 -12.91 7.24
C ALA A 20 2.09 -14.42 7.05
N LEU A 21 3.21 -14.80 6.42
CA LEU A 21 3.61 -16.18 6.21
C LEU A 21 3.94 -16.86 7.54
N GLU A 22 4.74 -16.22 8.40
CA GLU A 22 5.12 -16.70 9.73
C GLU A 22 3.90 -16.91 10.65
N ARG A 23 2.89 -16.04 10.52
CA ARG A 23 1.60 -16.17 11.23
C ARG A 23 0.66 -17.23 10.65
N GLY A 24 1.05 -17.91 9.58
CA GLY A 24 0.26 -18.98 8.95
C GLY A 24 -0.98 -18.49 8.22
N HIS A 25 -1.00 -17.25 7.71
CA HIS A 25 -2.10 -16.76 6.88
C HIS A 25 -2.09 -17.37 5.48
N GLU A 26 -3.25 -17.47 4.83
CA GLU A 26 -3.32 -17.75 3.39
C GLU A 26 -3.07 -16.45 2.63
N ILE A 27 -2.21 -16.46 1.61
CA ILE A 27 -1.77 -15.23 0.95
C ILE A 27 -2.01 -15.29 -0.55
N VAL A 28 -2.67 -14.26 -1.07
CA VAL A 28 -2.69 -13.91 -2.49
C VAL A 28 -1.70 -12.75 -2.69
N ALA A 29 -0.50 -13.06 -3.15
CA ALA A 29 0.56 -12.09 -3.35
C ALA A 29 0.47 -11.47 -4.77
N ILE A 30 0.31 -10.15 -4.84
CA ILE A 30 0.19 -9.41 -6.09
C ILE A 30 1.43 -8.53 -6.30
N SER A 31 2.14 -8.74 -7.40
CA SER A 31 3.29 -7.90 -7.77
C SER A 31 3.51 -7.85 -9.29
N ARG A 32 4.24 -6.84 -9.75
CA ARG A 32 4.62 -6.73 -11.18
C ARG A 32 5.80 -7.62 -11.57
N LYS A 33 6.60 -8.06 -10.59
CA LYS A 33 7.81 -8.88 -10.79
C LYS A 33 7.60 -10.24 -10.13
N THR A 34 7.56 -11.31 -10.91
CA THR A 34 7.45 -12.69 -10.37
C THR A 34 8.79 -13.21 -9.93
N LYS A 35 9.12 -13.07 -8.64
CA LYS A 35 10.24 -13.77 -7.98
C LYS A 35 9.93 -14.05 -6.51
N MET A 36 8.92 -14.87 -6.26
CA MET A 36 8.62 -15.38 -4.92
C MET A 36 8.87 -16.87 -4.89
N LYS A 37 9.45 -17.37 -3.79
CA LYS A 37 9.62 -18.81 -3.60
C LYS A 37 8.23 -19.44 -3.44
N PRO A 38 7.98 -20.63 -4.03
CA PRO A 38 6.73 -21.34 -3.80
C PRO A 38 6.57 -21.68 -2.31
N GLU A 39 5.40 -21.40 -1.75
CA GLU A 39 5.02 -21.72 -0.37
C GLU A 39 3.63 -22.35 -0.36
N LYS A 40 3.36 -23.27 0.57
CA LYS A 40 2.11 -24.08 0.56
C LYS A 40 0.83 -23.23 0.69
N ASN A 41 0.89 -22.14 1.45
CA ASN A 41 -0.21 -21.24 1.76
C ASN A 41 -0.19 -19.95 0.93
N VAL A 42 0.55 -19.93 -0.19
CA VAL A 42 0.74 -18.71 -0.99
C VAL A 42 0.42 -18.97 -2.45
N VAL A 43 -0.42 -18.11 -3.02
CA VAL A 43 -0.63 -18.00 -4.46
C VAL A 43 -0.09 -16.64 -4.91
N SER A 44 0.82 -16.64 -5.88
CA SER A 44 1.43 -15.42 -6.39
C SER A 44 0.97 -15.12 -7.81
N TYR A 45 0.57 -13.87 -8.08
CA TYR A 45 0.20 -13.42 -9.41
C TYR A 45 1.09 -12.27 -9.88
N GLN A 46 1.60 -12.41 -11.11
CA GLN A 46 2.18 -11.28 -11.83
C GLN A 46 1.05 -10.39 -12.34
N GLN A 47 0.70 -9.37 -11.57
CA GLN A 47 -0.46 -8.55 -11.89
C GLN A 47 -0.23 -7.08 -11.53
N THR A 48 -0.77 -6.21 -12.36
CA THR A 48 -0.81 -4.76 -12.12
C THR A 48 -2.15 -4.37 -11.51
N ILE A 49 -2.14 -3.35 -10.64
CA ILE A 49 -3.38 -2.78 -10.10
C ILE A 49 -4.16 -2.00 -11.15
N PHE A 50 -3.52 -1.60 -12.25
CA PHE A 50 -4.14 -0.84 -13.35
C PHE A 50 -4.97 -1.71 -14.31
N GLU A 51 -5.30 -2.93 -13.91
CA GLU A 51 -6.24 -3.84 -14.57
C GLU A 51 -7.27 -4.29 -13.51
N PRO A 52 -8.20 -3.39 -13.11
CA PRO A 52 -9.03 -3.55 -11.92
C PRO A 52 -9.93 -4.79 -11.97
N GLU A 53 -10.47 -5.16 -13.13
CA GLU A 53 -11.33 -6.33 -13.29
C GLU A 53 -10.57 -7.61 -12.96
N LYS A 54 -9.36 -7.75 -13.52
CA LYS A 54 -8.50 -8.90 -13.27
C LYS A 54 -8.03 -8.92 -11.81
N LEU A 55 -7.65 -7.78 -11.25
CA LEU A 55 -7.30 -7.69 -9.83
C LEU A 55 -8.46 -8.13 -8.94
N THR A 56 -9.68 -7.64 -9.22
CA THR A 56 -10.90 -7.97 -8.48
C THR A 56 -11.13 -9.48 -8.46
N GLU A 57 -11.05 -10.15 -9.61
CA GLU A 57 -11.25 -11.60 -9.70
C GLU A 57 -10.22 -12.40 -8.89
N LEU A 58 -8.96 -11.95 -8.87
CA LEU A 58 -7.89 -12.65 -8.15
C LEU A 58 -8.04 -12.55 -6.63
N ILE A 59 -8.66 -11.48 -6.12
CA ILE A 59 -8.70 -11.19 -4.68
C ILE A 59 -10.11 -11.24 -4.08
N LYS A 60 -11.15 -11.60 -4.84
CA LYS A 60 -12.55 -11.58 -4.37
C LYS A 60 -12.81 -12.41 -3.09
N ASP A 61 -12.08 -13.51 -2.93
CA ASP A 61 -12.25 -14.45 -1.81
C ASP A 61 -11.33 -14.16 -0.62
N VAL A 62 -10.61 -13.03 -0.60
CA VAL A 62 -9.77 -12.66 0.55
C VAL A 62 -10.61 -12.02 1.66
N ASP A 63 -10.11 -12.07 2.89
CA ASP A 63 -10.71 -11.39 4.04
C ASP A 63 -10.32 -9.91 4.08
N VAL A 64 -9.04 -9.61 3.82
CA VAL A 64 -8.45 -8.27 3.93
C VAL A 64 -7.51 -7.99 2.76
N ILE A 65 -7.53 -6.75 2.27
CA ILE A 65 -6.59 -6.24 1.27
C ILE A 65 -5.54 -5.38 2.00
N ILE A 66 -4.26 -5.72 1.83
CA ILE A 66 -3.13 -4.95 2.34
C ILE A 66 -2.37 -4.38 1.16
N SER A 67 -2.32 -3.06 1.06
CA SER A 67 -1.60 -2.37 -0.01
C SER A 67 -0.30 -1.77 0.49
N ALA A 68 0.81 -2.30 0.00
CA ALA A 68 2.12 -1.65 0.01
C ALA A 68 2.47 -1.06 -1.38
N TYR A 69 1.44 -0.68 -2.16
CA TYR A 69 1.64 -0.11 -3.48
C TYR A 69 2.42 1.20 -3.40
N ASN A 70 3.47 1.28 -4.21
CA ASN A 70 4.21 2.49 -4.49
C ASN A 70 4.61 2.48 -5.99
N PRO A 71 4.43 3.59 -6.74
CA PRO A 71 4.78 3.64 -8.15
C PRO A 71 6.30 3.53 -8.41
N GLY A 72 7.11 3.81 -7.39
CA GLY A 72 8.57 3.89 -7.42
C GLY A 72 9.04 5.35 -7.44
N TRP A 73 10.14 5.62 -6.75
CA TRP A 73 10.72 6.96 -6.58
C TRP A 73 11.13 7.65 -7.90
N TYR A 74 11.41 6.86 -8.94
CA TYR A 74 11.84 7.34 -10.26
C TYR A 74 10.74 7.26 -11.33
N HIS A 75 9.49 7.04 -10.93
CA HIS A 75 8.37 7.08 -11.87
C HIS A 75 8.18 8.50 -12.40
N VAL A 76 7.80 8.64 -13.68
CA VAL A 76 7.40 9.94 -14.22
C VAL A 76 6.09 10.36 -13.54
N ASP A 77 6.10 11.46 -12.80
CA ASP A 77 4.94 11.92 -12.01
C ASP A 77 4.48 10.88 -10.95
N PRO A 78 5.29 10.66 -9.90
CA PRO A 78 4.98 9.68 -8.85
C PRO A 78 3.74 10.08 -8.04
N HIS A 79 3.45 11.39 -7.93
CA HIS A 79 2.28 11.92 -7.22
C HIS A 79 0.98 11.41 -7.83
N ASN A 80 0.73 11.74 -9.11
CA ASN A 80 -0.54 11.37 -9.74
C ASN A 80 -0.63 9.86 -9.92
N ARG A 81 0.50 9.18 -10.17
CA ARG A 81 0.51 7.72 -10.28
C ARG A 81 0.11 7.03 -8.98
N TYR A 82 0.55 7.56 -7.84
CA TYR A 82 0.14 7.05 -6.53
C TYR A 82 -1.37 7.21 -6.32
N LEU A 83 -1.92 8.41 -6.56
CA LEU A 83 -3.35 8.68 -6.41
C LEU A 83 -4.21 7.80 -7.33
N GLN A 84 -3.86 7.70 -8.62
CA GLN A 84 -4.57 6.83 -9.56
C GLN A 84 -4.57 5.36 -9.12
N GLY A 85 -3.45 4.88 -8.60
CA GLY A 85 -3.35 3.51 -8.09
C GLY A 85 -4.28 3.26 -6.90
N TYR A 86 -4.35 4.21 -5.97
CA TYR A 86 -5.23 4.08 -4.82
C TYR A 86 -6.70 4.31 -5.12
N ASP A 87 -7.05 5.16 -6.08
CA ASP A 87 -8.42 5.26 -6.58
C ASP A 87 -8.94 3.90 -7.04
N ILE A 88 -8.10 3.15 -7.77
CA ILE A 88 -8.45 1.79 -8.20
C ILE A 88 -8.58 0.85 -7.00
N LEU A 89 -7.63 0.86 -6.06
CA LEU A 89 -7.66 -0.05 -4.91
C LEU A 89 -8.86 0.22 -3.98
N ILE A 90 -9.26 1.48 -3.83
CA ILE A 90 -10.44 1.90 -3.07
C ILE A 90 -11.71 1.39 -3.76
N GLU A 91 -11.83 1.58 -5.08
CA GLU A 91 -12.99 1.07 -5.83
C GLU A 91 -13.08 -0.46 -5.78
N VAL A 92 -11.96 -1.17 -5.89
CA VAL A 92 -11.91 -2.63 -5.74
C VAL A 92 -12.33 -3.06 -4.33
N SER A 93 -11.84 -2.37 -3.29
CA SER A 93 -12.23 -2.59 -1.90
C SER A 93 -13.73 -2.40 -1.67
N LYS A 94 -14.30 -1.29 -2.17
CA LYS A 94 -15.73 -0.98 -2.11
C LYS A 94 -16.56 -2.05 -2.82
N LYS A 95 -16.18 -2.39 -4.06
CA LYS A 95 -16.87 -3.40 -4.88
C LYS A 95 -16.91 -4.77 -4.21
N LEU A 96 -15.82 -5.17 -3.55
CA LEU A 96 -15.74 -6.46 -2.86
C LEU A 96 -16.23 -6.43 -1.41
N ASN A 97 -16.57 -5.25 -0.89
CA ASN A 97 -16.86 -4.98 0.52
C ASN A 97 -15.76 -5.55 1.45
N LYS A 98 -14.49 -5.23 1.14
CA LYS A 98 -13.31 -5.71 1.88
C LYS A 98 -12.58 -4.56 2.54
N ARG A 99 -12.09 -4.82 3.76
CA ARG A 99 -11.23 -3.90 4.48
C ARG A 99 -9.93 -3.67 3.73
N LEU A 100 -9.55 -2.40 3.58
CA LEU A 100 -8.30 -1.97 2.92
C LEU A 100 -7.32 -1.37 3.93
N LEU A 101 -6.20 -2.05 4.15
CA LEU A 101 -5.06 -1.52 4.91
C LEU A 101 -4.06 -0.87 3.94
N ILE A 102 -3.79 0.41 4.12
CA ILE A 102 -2.96 1.23 3.24
C ILE A 102 -1.64 1.52 3.96
N VAL A 103 -0.53 1.05 3.40
CA VAL A 103 0.79 1.56 3.79
C VAL A 103 0.98 2.92 3.12
N GLY A 104 0.90 3.96 3.93
CA GLY A 104 1.00 5.34 3.53
C GLY A 104 2.42 5.88 3.53
N GLY A 105 2.55 7.13 3.99
CA GLY A 105 3.83 7.79 4.23
C GLY A 105 3.84 8.56 5.55
N ALA A 106 5.04 8.78 6.07
CA ALA A 106 5.28 9.54 7.31
C ALA A 106 4.76 10.98 7.25
N THR A 107 4.54 11.52 6.04
CA THR A 107 4.05 12.88 5.77
C THR A 107 2.69 13.22 6.40
N SER A 108 1.90 12.22 6.77
CA SER A 108 0.61 12.38 7.46
C SER A 108 0.71 12.45 8.99
N LEU A 109 1.89 12.14 9.56
CA LEU A 109 2.14 12.19 11.00
C LEU A 109 2.18 13.64 11.50
N ASP A 110 1.74 13.83 12.73
CA ASP A 110 1.84 15.10 13.45
C ASP A 110 3.17 15.16 14.22
N LEU A 111 3.80 16.33 14.22
CA LEU A 111 4.94 16.68 15.07
C LEU A 111 4.45 17.13 16.46
N GLU A 112 5.38 17.24 17.42
CA GLU A 112 5.04 17.62 18.81
C GLU A 112 4.34 18.99 18.91
N ASP A 113 4.63 19.91 17.98
CA ASP A 113 4.02 21.23 17.91
C ASP A 113 2.66 21.27 17.19
N GLY A 114 2.17 20.11 16.74
CA GLY A 114 0.90 19.96 16.02
C GLY A 114 0.98 20.26 14.53
N THR A 115 2.14 20.66 14.00
CA THR A 115 2.34 20.74 12.54
C THR A 115 2.50 19.35 11.94
N LYS A 116 2.25 19.21 10.64
CA LYS A 116 2.45 17.91 9.97
C LYS A 116 3.90 17.73 9.55
N VAL A 117 4.36 16.49 9.54
CA VAL A 117 5.68 16.13 9.02
C VAL A 117 5.89 16.71 7.61
N VAL A 118 4.87 16.70 6.73
CA VAL A 118 4.92 17.30 5.37
C VAL A 118 5.23 18.81 5.34
N GLU A 119 4.92 19.52 6.42
CA GLU A 119 5.16 20.95 6.59
C GLU A 119 6.58 21.25 7.10
N GLY A 120 7.26 20.23 7.65
CA GLY A 120 8.66 20.28 8.06
C GLY A 120 9.67 20.25 6.90
N PHE A 121 10.96 20.23 7.24
CA PHE A 121 12.04 20.25 6.25
C PHE A 121 12.22 18.87 5.58
N PHE A 122 11.58 18.70 4.42
CA PHE A 122 11.91 17.62 3.49
C PHE A 122 12.89 18.11 2.42
N PRO A 123 14.08 17.49 2.27
CA PRO A 123 14.97 17.81 1.16
C PRO A 123 14.25 17.61 -0.18
N GLY A 124 14.32 18.61 -1.07
CA GLY A 124 13.50 18.78 -2.29
C GLY A 124 12.91 17.52 -2.95
N PRO A 125 13.72 16.58 -3.47
CA PRO A 125 13.23 15.43 -4.23
C PRO A 125 12.30 14.49 -3.43
N TRP A 126 12.41 14.49 -2.10
CA TRP A 126 11.55 13.68 -1.24
C TRP A 126 10.15 14.26 -1.10
N LYS A 127 10.01 15.59 -1.16
CA LYS A 127 8.71 16.27 -1.06
C LYS A 127 7.79 15.87 -2.21
N GLU A 128 8.31 15.84 -3.43
CA GLU A 128 7.54 15.43 -4.62
C GLU A 128 7.20 13.94 -4.56
N ALA A 129 8.17 13.07 -4.27
CA ALA A 129 7.95 11.63 -4.23
C ALA A 129 6.98 11.18 -3.12
N LEU A 130 6.91 11.92 -2.01
CA LEU A 130 6.02 11.63 -0.89
C LEU A 130 4.69 12.40 -0.94
N SER A 131 4.57 13.42 -1.79
CA SER A 131 3.37 14.27 -1.86
C SER A 131 2.08 13.49 -2.13
N GLY A 132 2.15 12.42 -2.94
CA GLY A 132 0.99 11.56 -3.23
C GLY A 132 0.46 10.83 -2.00
N THR A 133 1.33 10.46 -1.06
CA THR A 133 0.93 9.77 0.17
C THR A 133 0.08 10.65 1.08
N PHE A 134 0.48 11.91 1.26
CA PHE A 134 -0.27 12.89 2.05
C PHE A 134 -1.56 13.30 1.35
N ALA A 135 -1.51 13.54 0.04
CA ALA A 135 -2.69 13.86 -0.76
C ALA A 135 -3.76 12.75 -0.68
N LEU A 136 -3.35 11.47 -0.70
CA LEU A 136 -4.28 10.37 -0.48
C LEU A 136 -4.90 10.40 0.91
N TYR A 137 -4.10 10.59 1.95
CA TYR A 137 -4.60 10.67 3.34
C TYR A 137 -5.66 11.77 3.46
N GLU A 138 -5.36 12.99 2.99
CA GLU A 138 -6.30 14.11 3.01
C GLU A 138 -7.58 13.82 2.21
N LYS A 139 -7.46 13.10 1.08
CA LYS A 139 -8.60 12.70 0.25
C LYS A 139 -9.57 11.75 0.98
N ILE A 140 -9.06 10.83 1.80
CA ILE A 140 -9.86 9.72 2.35
C ILE A 140 -10.14 9.83 3.85
N LYS A 141 -9.48 10.73 4.60
CA LYS A 141 -9.53 10.77 6.07
C LYS A 141 -10.94 10.85 6.67
N ASP A 142 -11.89 11.45 5.95
CA ASP A 142 -13.29 11.58 6.36
C ASP A 142 -14.24 10.66 5.57
N ASP A 143 -13.72 9.85 4.63
CA ASP A 143 -14.53 8.92 3.84
C ASP A 143 -14.93 7.70 4.68
N LYS A 144 -16.23 7.61 4.97
CA LYS A 144 -16.85 6.51 5.73
C LYS A 144 -17.53 5.46 4.84
N SER A 145 -17.39 5.57 3.52
CA SER A 145 -18.06 4.67 2.56
C SER A 145 -17.36 3.32 2.39
N PHE A 146 -16.19 3.11 3.01
CA PHE A 146 -15.48 1.84 3.01
C PHE A 146 -14.69 1.64 4.31
N ASP A 147 -14.38 0.39 4.65
CA ASP A 147 -13.57 0.04 5.82
C ASP A 147 -12.08 0.14 5.46
N TRP A 148 -11.37 1.10 6.07
CA TRP A 148 -9.97 1.33 5.78
C TRP A 148 -9.15 1.68 7.01
N THR A 149 -7.84 1.49 6.87
CA THR A 149 -6.86 1.99 7.84
C THR A 149 -5.64 2.48 7.08
N TYR A 150 -5.22 3.70 7.34
CA TYR A 150 -4.02 4.29 6.78
C TYR A 150 -2.90 4.17 7.82
N VAL A 151 -1.88 3.37 7.49
CA VAL A 151 -0.73 3.12 8.35
C VAL A 151 0.41 4.00 7.90
N SER A 152 0.72 5.01 8.71
CA SER A 152 1.81 5.93 8.48
C SER A 152 3.10 5.36 9.08
N PRO A 153 4.08 4.93 8.26
CA PRO A 153 5.37 4.52 8.78
C PRO A 153 6.13 5.69 9.41
N ALA A 154 7.15 5.39 10.22
CA ALA A 154 8.13 6.39 10.64
C ALA A 154 8.84 7.03 9.41
N ALA A 155 9.37 8.24 9.58
CA ALA A 155 10.09 8.96 8.51
C ALA A 155 11.30 8.17 8.01
N GLU A 156 11.94 7.41 8.90
CA GLU A 156 13.03 6.48 8.58
C GLU A 156 12.54 5.05 8.79
N LEU A 157 12.63 4.23 7.73
CA LEU A 157 12.26 2.82 7.74
C LEU A 157 13.46 1.88 7.71
N ILE A 158 14.68 2.42 7.78
CA ILE A 158 15.93 1.66 7.74
C ILE A 158 16.55 1.76 9.14
N ASN A 159 16.90 0.62 9.71
CA ASN A 159 17.74 0.60 10.90
C ASN A 159 19.16 1.01 10.48
N THR A 160 19.66 2.15 10.95
CA THR A 160 21.01 2.65 10.67
C THR A 160 22.06 2.14 11.68
N SER A 161 21.67 1.21 12.57
CA SER A 161 22.56 0.56 13.54
C SER A 161 23.30 -0.63 12.96
#